data_AF-A0A7V8YI52-F1
#
_entry.id   AF-A0A7V8YI52-F1
#
_cell.length_a   1.000
_cell.length_b   1.000
_cell.length_c   1.000
_cell.angle_alpha   90.00
_cell.angle_beta   90.00
_cell.angle_gamma   90.00
#
_symmetry.space_group_name_H-M   'P 1'
#
loop_
_entity.id
_entity.type
_entity.pdbx_description
1 polymer ?
#
loop_
_entity_poly.entity_id
_entity_poly.type
_entity_poly.pdbx_seq_one_letter_code
_entity_poly.pdbx_strand_id
1 'polypeptide(L)'
;MADAREPWLSHGESATAPTDDAGAVLRAWRERNRQTQAAVAALLKTSQQHLSQIEKGLRPLSIDQRRTIAAELGISPEELGLSGGQTRHVVSSDHASSEIAASRLTWRAQRRWLNSHRSELARLAVDLYPAEQRIPRAPLLARPDWLPPSPIELRSLCLSLDESEHGTVVDGSEPESARVRPLRVADSRFEHYTSAIKYLDPPQLFESRPSYRLLGGSPTAGHMAFGLAAYFDKLDISEAVGHEIAAACMDDPAVLARPGRGLRPLLPFRELIGDPFDPLRRAIVPAITTLTIRLRRYPAEPSFLLHWRDPSRVATAGGVYDVVPAGEFQPSSVALWDRRNDFDLWRNIVREYSEELLGEPEHDG
;
A
#
# COMPACT_ATOMS: atom_id res chain seq x y z
N MET A 1 -33.64 -32.58 49.49
CA MET A 1 -33.26 -32.51 48.07
C MET A 1 -32.68 -31.13 47.82
N ALA A 2 -31.37 -31.00 47.97
CA ALA A 2 -30.62 -29.77 47.69
C ALA A 2 -29.49 -30.12 46.71
N ASP A 3 -29.41 -29.31 45.68
CA ASP A 3 -28.58 -29.41 44.49
C ASP A 3 -27.19 -28.80 44.77
N ALA A 4 -26.11 -29.51 44.43
CA ALA A 4 -24.74 -29.02 44.60
C ALA A 4 -23.92 -29.30 43.33
N ARG A 5 -23.73 -28.21 42.59
CA ARG A 5 -23.01 -28.01 41.33
C ARG A 5 -21.58 -28.56 41.34
N GLU A 6 -21.23 -29.33 40.31
CA GLU A 6 -19.84 -29.61 39.93
C GLU A 6 -19.15 -28.35 39.37
N PRO A 7 -17.87 -28.10 39.66
CA PRO A 7 -17.11 -27.01 39.08
C PRO A 7 -16.72 -27.35 37.63
N TRP A 8 -17.19 -26.52 36.69
CA TRP A 8 -17.08 -26.69 35.24
C TRP A 8 -15.70 -26.44 34.62
N LEU A 9 -14.62 -26.47 35.40
CA LEU A 9 -13.25 -26.23 34.92
C LEU A 9 -12.27 -27.08 35.73
N SER A 10 -11.89 -28.23 35.16
CA SER A 10 -10.72 -28.96 35.58
C SER A 10 -9.47 -28.20 35.11
N HIS A 11 -8.63 -27.77 36.05
CA HIS A 11 -7.26 -27.38 35.73
C HIS A 11 -6.50 -28.65 35.34
N GLY A 12 -6.40 -28.91 34.04
CA GLY A 12 -5.45 -29.88 33.52
C GLY A 12 -4.04 -29.42 33.86
N GLU A 13 -3.39 -30.14 34.77
CA GLU A 13 -1.96 -30.05 34.95
C GLU A 13 -1.27 -30.47 33.64
N SER A 14 -0.29 -29.66 33.22
CA SER A 14 0.65 -29.93 32.12
C SER A 14 0.14 -29.73 30.69
N ALA A 15 -0.22 -28.50 30.35
CA ALA A 15 0.08 -27.96 29.03
C ALA A 15 1.26 -26.99 29.20
N THR A 16 2.39 -27.29 28.56
CA THR A 16 3.54 -26.37 28.45
C THR A 16 3.03 -25.00 28.03
N ALA A 17 3.32 -23.98 28.84
CA ALA A 17 2.94 -22.60 28.56
C ALA A 17 3.34 -22.23 27.11
N PRO A 18 2.49 -21.49 26.37
CA PRO A 18 2.82 -21.08 25.01
C PRO A 18 4.17 -20.34 25.02
N THR A 19 5.13 -20.85 24.26
CA THR A 19 6.45 -20.24 24.14
C THR A 19 6.31 -18.82 23.63
N ASP A 20 6.75 -17.87 24.46
CA ASP A 20 6.71 -16.45 24.18
C ASP A 20 7.74 -16.07 23.11
N ASP A 21 7.33 -15.97 21.85
CA ASP A 21 8.22 -15.68 20.71
C ASP A 21 8.57 -14.19 20.55
N ALA A 22 8.07 -13.30 21.42
CA ALA A 22 8.35 -11.86 21.32
C ALA A 22 9.85 -11.53 21.49
N GLY A 23 10.61 -12.41 22.15
CA GLY A 23 12.07 -12.33 22.20
C GLY A 23 12.73 -12.49 20.82
N ALA A 24 12.26 -13.43 20.00
CA ALA A 24 12.80 -13.64 18.67
C ALA A 24 12.44 -12.47 17.72
N VAL A 25 11.23 -11.93 17.85
CA VAL A 25 10.78 -10.73 17.12
C VAL A 25 11.69 -9.53 17.44
N LEU A 26 11.98 -9.30 18.71
CA LEU A 26 12.88 -8.22 19.15
C LEU A 26 14.31 -8.43 18.62
N ARG A 27 14.81 -9.66 18.64
CA ARG A 27 16.12 -10.02 18.09
C ARG A 27 16.20 -9.76 16.58
N ALA A 28 15.19 -10.21 15.83
CA ALA A 28 15.12 -10.01 14.39
C ALA A 28 15.07 -8.52 14.03
N TRP A 29 14.31 -7.72 14.80
CA TRP A 29 14.29 -6.26 14.67
C TRP A 29 15.68 -5.66 14.89
N ARG A 30 16.39 -6.07 15.94
CA ARG A 30 17.74 -5.55 16.24
C ARG A 30 18.73 -5.87 15.14
N GLU A 31 18.79 -7.13 14.71
CA GLU A 31 19.72 -7.59 13.68
C GLU A 31 19.47 -6.88 12.35
N ARG A 32 18.20 -6.70 11.96
CA ARG A 32 17.80 -6.00 10.73
C ARG A 32 18.15 -4.51 10.76
N ASN A 33 17.95 -3.83 11.88
CA ASN A 33 18.26 -2.40 12.02
C ASN A 33 19.75 -2.14 12.31
N ARG A 34 20.60 -3.18 12.27
CA ARG A 34 22.04 -3.14 12.57
C ARG A 34 22.33 -2.49 13.94
N GLN A 35 21.42 -2.68 14.89
CA GLN A 35 21.55 -2.13 16.23
C GLN A 35 22.33 -3.11 17.13
N THR A 36 23.16 -2.57 18.01
CA THR A 36 23.81 -3.40 19.04
C THR A 36 22.82 -3.68 20.17
N GLN A 37 23.01 -4.78 20.91
CA GLN A 37 22.16 -5.05 22.08
C GLN A 37 22.25 -3.90 23.11
N ALA A 38 23.40 -3.23 23.22
CA ALA A 38 23.57 -2.07 24.09
C ALA A 38 22.71 -0.87 23.63
N ALA A 39 22.66 -0.59 22.31
CA ALA A 39 21.86 0.51 21.78
C ALA A 39 20.35 0.30 21.96
N VAL A 40 19.85 -0.90 21.67
CA VAL A 40 18.43 -1.24 21.88
C VAL A 40 18.08 -1.25 23.36
N ALA A 41 18.98 -1.76 24.21
CA ALA A 41 18.77 -1.74 25.66
C ALA A 41 18.68 -0.31 26.20
N ALA A 42 19.51 0.61 25.70
CA ALA A 42 19.46 2.02 26.06
C ALA A 42 18.13 2.68 25.65
N LEU A 43 17.64 2.40 24.43
CA LEU A 43 16.33 2.89 23.96
C LEU A 43 15.18 2.38 24.83
N LEU A 44 15.20 1.10 25.19
CA LEU A 44 14.18 0.48 26.04
C LEU A 44 14.41 0.71 27.54
N LYS A 45 15.38 1.56 27.92
CA LYS A 45 15.75 1.87 29.31
C LYS A 45 15.97 0.61 30.15
N THR A 46 16.61 -0.41 29.57
CA THR A 46 16.94 -1.69 30.21
C THR A 46 18.43 -1.99 30.09
N SER A 47 18.90 -3.08 30.70
CA SER A 47 20.30 -3.50 30.59
C SER A 47 20.53 -4.41 29.37
N GLN A 48 21.75 -4.38 28.81
CA GLN A 48 22.14 -5.27 27.72
C GLN A 48 21.96 -6.75 28.08
N GLN A 49 22.28 -7.12 29.32
CA GLN A 49 22.11 -8.48 29.83
C GLN A 49 20.62 -8.88 29.85
N HIS A 50 19.74 -7.97 30.28
CA HIS A 50 18.30 -8.21 30.31
C HIS A 50 17.74 -8.38 28.89
N LEU A 51 18.14 -7.51 27.96
CA LEU A 51 17.75 -7.64 26.55
C LEU A 51 18.22 -8.98 25.95
N SER A 52 19.46 -9.40 26.23
CA SER A 52 20.01 -10.67 25.74
C SER A 52 19.24 -11.90 26.26
N GLN A 53 18.75 -11.85 27.50
CA GLN A 53 17.91 -12.91 28.05
C GLN A 53 16.53 -12.97 27.39
N ILE A 54 15.94 -11.81 27.09
CA ILE A 54 14.67 -11.70 26.35
C ILE A 54 14.84 -12.27 24.93
N GLU A 55 15.86 -11.85 24.20
CA GLU A 55 16.12 -12.30 22.82
C GLU A 55 16.40 -13.81 22.67
N LYS A 56 16.87 -14.44 23.75
CA LYS A 56 17.13 -15.90 23.81
C LYS A 56 15.93 -16.70 24.32
N GLY A 57 14.79 -16.06 24.60
CA GLY A 57 13.62 -16.70 25.18
C GLY A 57 13.82 -17.16 26.64
N LEU A 58 14.90 -16.72 27.29
CA LEU A 58 15.20 -17.07 28.69
C LEU A 58 14.38 -16.25 29.69
N ARG A 59 13.76 -15.16 29.23
CA ARG A 59 12.89 -14.31 30.06
C ARG A 59 11.69 -13.83 29.25
N PRO A 60 10.45 -14.06 29.72
CA PRO A 60 9.25 -13.61 29.02
C PRO A 60 9.08 -12.09 29.13
N LEU A 61 8.44 -11.51 28.11
CA LEU A 61 8.08 -10.08 28.10
C LEU A 61 6.72 -9.85 28.76
N SER A 62 6.66 -8.89 29.69
CA SER A 62 5.38 -8.42 30.24
C SER A 62 4.56 -7.66 29.18
N ILE A 63 3.25 -7.53 29.41
CA ILE A 63 2.35 -6.77 28.51
C ILE A 63 2.81 -5.31 28.35
N ASP A 64 3.23 -4.67 29.44
CA ASP A 64 3.71 -3.28 29.40
C ASP A 64 5.05 -3.15 28.68
N GLN A 65 5.93 -4.14 28.82
CA GLN A 65 7.18 -4.18 28.05
C GLN A 65 6.91 -4.34 26.56
N ARG A 66 5.97 -5.21 26.16
CA ARG A 66 5.57 -5.35 24.75
C ARG A 66 5.01 -4.05 24.18
N ARG A 67 4.17 -3.33 24.95
CA ARG A 67 3.64 -2.02 24.54
C ARG A 67 4.73 -0.98 24.39
N THR A 68 5.68 -0.95 25.32
CA THR A 68 6.84 -0.06 25.26
C THR A 68 7.71 -0.36 24.04
N ILE A 69 7.99 -1.64 23.79
CA ILE A 69 8.75 -2.07 22.61
C ILE A 69 8.01 -1.70 21.31
N ALA A 70 6.69 -1.91 21.25
CA ALA A 70 5.87 -1.53 20.10
C ALA A 70 5.96 -0.02 19.83
N ALA A 71 5.79 0.80 20.86
CA ALA A 71 5.83 2.26 20.76
C ALA A 71 7.22 2.79 20.39
N GLU A 72 8.28 2.31 21.05
CA GLU A 72 9.63 2.85 20.89
C GLU A 72 10.33 2.34 19.63
N LEU A 73 10.06 1.10 19.22
CA LEU A 73 10.75 0.45 18.10
C LEU A 73 9.89 0.38 16.82
N GLY A 74 8.62 0.79 16.91
CA GLY A 74 7.66 0.74 15.80
C GLY A 74 7.35 -0.69 15.33
N ILE A 75 7.39 -1.65 16.25
CA ILE A 75 6.97 -3.05 16.00
C ILE A 75 5.46 -3.14 16.23
N SER A 76 4.72 -3.86 15.38
CA SER A 76 3.26 -3.98 15.59
C SER A 76 2.97 -4.68 16.93
N PRO A 77 1.98 -4.20 17.72
CA PRO A 77 1.52 -4.90 18.92
C PRO A 77 1.21 -6.38 18.69
N GLU A 78 0.64 -6.75 17.53
CA GLU A 78 0.30 -8.15 17.24
C GLU A 78 1.52 -9.06 17.11
N GLU A 79 2.62 -8.55 16.56
CA GLU A 79 3.89 -9.30 16.43
C GLU A 79 4.53 -9.55 17.79
N LEU A 80 4.22 -8.71 18.78
CA LEU A 80 4.60 -8.92 20.17
C LEU A 80 3.52 -9.67 20.96
N GLY A 81 2.53 -10.30 20.31
CA GLY A 81 1.49 -11.07 20.97
C GLY A 81 0.48 -10.24 21.76
N LEU A 82 0.36 -8.93 21.48
CA LEU A 82 -0.69 -8.08 22.01
C LEU A 82 -1.89 -8.09 21.07
N SER A 83 -3.10 -8.15 21.63
CA SER A 83 -4.32 -8.00 20.85
C SER A 83 -4.37 -6.62 20.21
N GLY A 84 -4.24 -6.54 18.88
CA GLY A 84 -4.70 -5.40 18.11
C GLY A 84 -6.19 -5.22 18.40
N GLY A 85 -6.61 -3.99 18.70
CA GLY A 85 -7.99 -3.68 19.04
C GLY A 85 -8.91 -3.74 17.83
N GLN A 86 -9.06 -4.90 17.17
CA GLN A 86 -10.21 -5.27 16.34
C GLN A 86 -10.10 -6.75 15.92
N THR A 87 -11.18 -7.50 16.18
CA THR A 87 -11.47 -8.87 15.71
C THR A 87 -10.56 -10.02 16.17
N ARG A 88 -11.05 -10.74 17.19
CA ARG A 88 -10.71 -12.14 17.47
C ARG A 88 -11.12 -13.02 16.28
N HIS A 89 -10.15 -13.49 15.51
CA HIS A 89 -10.28 -14.78 14.83
C HIS A 89 -9.25 -15.74 15.41
N VAL A 90 -9.72 -16.95 15.72
CA VAL A 90 -9.01 -18.04 16.39
C VAL A 90 -7.68 -18.31 15.68
N VAL A 91 -6.58 -17.88 16.30
CA VAL A 91 -5.21 -18.15 15.83
C VAL A 91 -4.79 -19.48 16.44
N SER A 92 -4.71 -20.53 15.61
CA SER A 92 -4.04 -21.78 15.96
C SER A 92 -2.57 -21.48 16.29
N SER A 93 -2.01 -22.14 17.28
CA SER A 93 -0.68 -21.91 17.87
C SER A 93 0.54 -22.16 16.95
N ASP A 94 0.36 -22.25 15.64
CA ASP A 94 1.42 -22.53 14.66
C ASP A 94 2.04 -21.25 14.03
N HIS A 95 1.65 -20.05 14.51
CA HIS A 95 1.86 -18.78 13.79
C HIS A 95 3.12 -17.96 14.14
N ALA A 96 4.07 -18.47 14.92
CA ALA A 96 5.25 -17.72 15.33
C ALA A 96 6.55 -18.48 15.05
N SER A 97 6.77 -18.89 13.79
CA SER A 97 8.13 -19.25 13.39
C SER A 97 8.92 -17.96 13.18
N SER A 98 10.18 -17.95 13.65
CA SER A 98 11.10 -16.80 13.48
C SER A 98 11.22 -16.33 12.02
N GLU A 99 11.02 -17.25 11.07
CA GLU A 99 11.03 -16.95 9.63
C GLU A 99 9.81 -16.12 9.19
N ILE A 100 8.59 -16.46 9.64
CA ILE A 100 7.38 -15.66 9.36
C ILE A 100 7.55 -14.25 9.93
N ALA A 101 8.02 -14.16 11.18
CA ALA A 101 8.27 -12.88 11.84
C ALA A 101 9.31 -12.04 11.07
N ALA A 102 10.44 -12.64 10.68
CA ALA A 102 11.47 -11.97 9.90
C ALA A 102 10.95 -11.51 8.53
N SER A 103 10.14 -12.32 7.85
CA SER A 103 9.52 -11.98 6.57
C SER A 103 8.59 -10.76 6.68
N ARG A 104 7.69 -10.74 7.67
CA ARG A 104 6.74 -9.63 7.90
C ARG A 104 7.43 -8.35 8.32
N LEU A 105 8.40 -8.44 9.23
CA LEU A 105 9.23 -7.30 9.63
C LEU A 105 10.00 -6.74 8.44
N THR A 106 10.51 -7.61 7.57
CA THR A 106 11.24 -7.22 6.37
C THR A 106 10.37 -6.37 5.45
N TRP A 107 9.18 -6.90 5.17
CA TRP A 107 8.19 -6.25 4.34
C TRP A 107 7.75 -4.89 4.90
N ARG A 108 7.49 -4.79 6.22
CA ARG A 108 7.14 -3.50 6.87
C ARG A 108 8.25 -2.46 6.74
N ALA A 109 9.49 -2.87 6.94
CA ALA A 109 10.63 -1.95 6.80
C ALA A 109 10.79 -1.46 5.36
N GLN A 110 10.60 -2.34 4.37
CA GLN A 110 10.62 -1.97 2.96
C GLN A 110 9.47 -1.02 2.59
N ARG A 111 8.25 -1.28 3.08
CA ARG A 111 7.10 -0.39 2.87
C ARG A 111 7.28 0.99 3.51
N ARG A 112 7.82 1.05 4.74
CA ARG A 112 8.15 2.34 5.38
C ARG A 112 9.19 3.11 4.58
N TRP A 113 10.21 2.44 4.07
CA TRP A 113 11.25 3.08 3.24
C TRP A 113 10.69 3.55 1.88
N LEU A 114 9.86 2.74 1.23
CA LEU A 114 9.11 3.12 0.02
C LEU A 114 8.35 4.43 0.25
N ASN A 115 7.59 4.52 1.34
CA ASN A 115 6.76 5.69 1.65
C ASN A 115 7.60 6.96 1.90
N SER A 116 8.79 6.85 2.47
CA SER A 116 9.67 8.01 2.69
C SER A 116 10.53 8.39 1.47
N HIS A 117 10.65 7.52 0.46
CA HIS A 117 11.52 7.74 -0.72
C HIS A 117 10.76 7.74 -2.05
N ARG A 118 9.42 7.89 -2.05
CA ARG A 118 8.58 7.79 -3.26
C ARG A 118 9.06 8.67 -4.42
N SER A 119 9.47 9.90 -4.14
CA SER A 119 9.94 10.84 -5.18
C SER A 119 11.22 10.34 -5.88
N GLU A 120 12.18 9.80 -5.11
CA GLU A 120 13.43 9.25 -5.66
C GLU A 120 13.16 7.98 -6.46
N LEU A 121 12.33 7.09 -5.90
CA LEU A 121 11.96 5.83 -6.55
C LEU A 121 11.18 6.05 -7.85
N ALA A 122 10.32 7.06 -7.91
CA ALA A 122 9.62 7.43 -9.14
C ALA A 122 10.59 7.88 -10.25
N ARG A 123 11.63 8.67 -9.91
CA ARG A 123 12.66 9.07 -10.89
C ARG A 123 13.41 7.86 -11.43
N LEU A 124 13.83 6.94 -10.55
CA LEU A 124 14.49 5.69 -10.94
C LEU A 124 13.58 4.81 -11.82
N ALA A 125 12.29 4.72 -11.48
CA ALA A 125 11.33 3.92 -12.23
C ALA A 125 11.13 4.44 -13.66
N VAL A 126 11.08 5.76 -13.86
CA VAL A 126 10.94 6.36 -15.20
C VAL A 126 12.15 6.08 -16.09
N ASP A 127 13.35 6.00 -15.50
CA ASP A 127 14.58 5.69 -16.23
C ASP A 127 14.62 4.26 -16.82
N LEU A 128 13.71 3.38 -16.40
CA LEU A 128 13.54 2.04 -16.96
C LEU A 128 12.89 2.02 -18.35
N TYR A 129 12.25 3.13 -18.76
CA TYR A 129 11.43 3.22 -19.97
C TYR A 129 12.09 4.05 -21.07
N PRO A 130 11.75 3.82 -22.35
CA PRO A 130 12.24 4.64 -23.47
C PRO A 130 11.96 6.14 -23.28
N ALA A 131 12.84 7.00 -23.79
CA ALA A 131 12.77 8.44 -23.58
C ALA A 131 11.47 9.06 -24.13
N GLU A 132 10.92 8.46 -25.19
CA GLU A 132 9.70 8.90 -25.89
C GLU A 132 8.43 8.74 -25.03
N GLN A 133 8.49 7.88 -24.00
CA GLN A 133 7.39 7.64 -23.07
C GLN A 133 7.50 8.44 -21.77
N ARG A 134 8.58 9.22 -21.60
CA ARG A 134 8.84 9.98 -20.37
C ARG A 134 8.29 11.40 -20.50
N ILE A 135 7.57 11.87 -19.49
CA ILE A 135 7.11 13.26 -19.45
C ILE A 135 8.28 14.18 -19.08
N PRO A 136 8.61 15.20 -19.87
CA PRO A 136 9.69 16.14 -19.53
C PRO A 136 9.46 16.80 -18.17
N ARG A 137 10.53 16.85 -17.34
CA ARG A 137 10.54 17.50 -16.02
C ARG A 137 9.60 16.90 -14.97
N ALA A 138 8.99 15.75 -15.23
CA ALA A 138 8.15 15.02 -14.29
C ALA A 138 8.58 13.55 -14.22
N PRO A 139 8.57 12.91 -13.03
CA PRO A 139 8.81 11.48 -12.90
C PRO A 139 7.56 10.68 -13.27
N LEU A 140 7.02 10.93 -14.47
CA LEU A 140 5.80 10.32 -15.00
C LEU A 140 6.03 9.75 -16.40
N LEU A 141 5.20 8.78 -16.76
CA LEU A 141 5.16 8.16 -18.06
C LEU A 141 3.84 8.49 -18.75
N ALA A 142 3.88 8.68 -20.06
CA ALA A 142 2.67 8.81 -20.89
C ALA A 142 2.94 8.30 -22.29
N ARG A 143 1.92 7.70 -22.91
CA ARG A 143 1.92 7.52 -24.36
C ARG A 143 1.72 8.86 -25.05
N PRO A 144 2.28 9.08 -26.25
CA PRO A 144 2.08 10.32 -26.99
C PRO A 144 0.60 10.68 -27.21
N ASP A 145 -0.25 9.68 -27.43
CA ASP A 145 -1.69 9.87 -27.63
C ASP A 145 -2.47 10.22 -26.35
N TRP A 146 -1.84 10.10 -25.17
CA TRP A 146 -2.41 10.56 -23.89
C TRP A 146 -2.10 12.04 -23.60
N LEU A 147 -1.20 12.66 -24.36
CA LEU A 147 -0.79 14.06 -24.21
C LEU A 147 -1.30 14.88 -25.39
N PRO A 148 -2.56 15.38 -25.34
CA PRO A 148 -3.06 16.23 -26.40
C PRO A 148 -2.19 17.50 -26.53
N PRO A 149 -1.96 18.02 -27.76
CA PRO A 149 -1.07 19.16 -27.98
C PRO A 149 -1.59 20.47 -27.40
N SER A 150 -2.88 20.53 -27.07
CA SER A 150 -3.54 21.62 -26.37
C SER A 150 -4.60 21.05 -25.41
N PRO A 151 -5.00 21.80 -24.37
CA PRO A 151 -6.15 21.43 -23.56
C PRO A 151 -7.38 21.12 -24.43
N ILE A 152 -8.10 20.06 -24.09
CA ILE A 152 -9.34 19.68 -24.76
C ILE A 152 -10.53 20.01 -23.85
N GLU A 153 -11.64 20.40 -24.47
CA GLU A 153 -12.89 20.60 -23.74
C GLU A 153 -13.37 19.26 -23.17
N LEU A 154 -13.57 19.17 -21.86
CA LEU A 154 -13.93 17.91 -21.20
C LEU A 154 -15.18 17.26 -21.81
N ARG A 155 -16.17 18.07 -22.19
CA ARG A 155 -17.43 17.64 -22.82
C ARG A 155 -17.27 17.09 -24.23
N SER A 156 -16.13 17.33 -24.88
CA SER A 156 -15.83 16.79 -26.22
C SER A 156 -15.33 15.35 -26.17
N LEU A 157 -14.93 14.86 -24.99
CA LEU A 157 -14.44 13.51 -24.81
C LEU A 157 -15.60 12.52 -24.71
N CYS A 158 -15.65 11.56 -25.62
CA CYS A 158 -16.63 10.48 -25.59
C CYS A 158 -16.15 9.36 -24.66
N LEU A 159 -16.99 8.96 -23.71
CA LEU A 159 -16.71 7.83 -22.81
C LEU A 159 -17.68 6.71 -23.12
N SER A 160 -17.18 5.48 -23.14
CA SER A 160 -18.02 4.28 -23.23
C SER A 160 -17.74 3.35 -22.07
N LEU A 161 -18.78 2.84 -21.43
CA LEU A 161 -18.69 1.83 -20.37
C LEU A 161 -19.16 0.49 -20.91
N ASP A 162 -18.28 -0.52 -20.82
CA ASP A 162 -18.61 -1.92 -21.03
C ASP A 162 -18.58 -2.66 -19.69
N GLU A 163 -19.76 -3.08 -19.22
CA GLU A 163 -19.91 -3.78 -17.95
C GLU A 163 -19.70 -5.29 -18.06
N SER A 164 -19.35 -5.82 -19.24
CA SER A 164 -18.96 -7.23 -19.33
C SER A 164 -17.69 -7.50 -18.52
N GLU A 165 -17.49 -8.76 -18.15
CA GLU A 165 -16.29 -9.18 -17.45
C GLU A 165 -15.07 -9.03 -18.37
N HIS A 166 -14.03 -8.37 -17.85
CA HIS A 166 -12.76 -8.17 -18.55
C HIS A 166 -11.63 -8.66 -17.65
N GLY A 167 -11.11 -9.85 -17.93
CA GLY A 167 -9.94 -10.37 -17.24
C GLY A 167 -8.68 -9.52 -17.47
N THR A 168 -7.69 -9.67 -16.61
CA THR A 168 -6.32 -9.21 -16.84
C THR A 168 -5.40 -10.42 -16.96
N VAL A 169 -4.31 -10.26 -17.69
CA VAL A 169 -3.27 -11.31 -17.77
C VAL A 169 -2.47 -11.36 -16.47
N VAL A 170 -2.30 -10.22 -15.80
CA VAL A 170 -1.57 -10.06 -14.55
C VAL A 170 -2.47 -9.42 -13.49
N ASP A 171 -2.55 -10.03 -12.31
CA ASP A 171 -3.37 -9.58 -11.17
C ASP A 171 -2.56 -9.40 -9.85
N GLY A 172 -1.27 -9.75 -9.86
CA GLY A 172 -0.37 -9.59 -8.72
C GLY A 172 -0.25 -10.81 -7.82
N SER A 173 -0.97 -11.90 -8.10
CA SER A 173 -0.84 -13.18 -7.41
C SER A 173 0.32 -14.04 -7.93
N GLU A 174 0.98 -13.63 -9.02
CA GLU A 174 1.96 -14.43 -9.74
C GLU A 174 3.25 -14.69 -8.94
N PRO A 175 3.99 -15.78 -9.23
CA PRO A 175 5.25 -16.08 -8.55
C PRO A 175 6.27 -14.93 -8.58
N GLU A 176 6.29 -14.13 -9.64
CA GLU A 176 7.19 -12.99 -9.80
C GLU A 176 6.96 -11.91 -8.75
N SER A 177 5.73 -11.75 -8.25
CA SER A 177 5.41 -10.82 -7.15
C SER A 177 5.74 -11.39 -5.76
N ALA A 178 6.13 -12.67 -5.65
CA ALA A 178 6.30 -13.35 -4.35
C ALA A 178 7.31 -12.65 -3.43
N ARG A 179 8.32 -11.96 -3.98
CA ARG A 179 9.31 -11.22 -3.19
C ARG A 179 8.69 -10.09 -2.36
N VAL A 180 7.62 -9.47 -2.87
CA VAL A 180 6.94 -8.35 -2.21
C VAL A 180 5.67 -8.78 -1.46
N ARG A 181 5.37 -10.09 -1.43
CA ARG A 181 4.29 -10.69 -0.61
C ARG A 181 4.92 -11.45 0.56
N PRO A 182 4.75 -11.00 1.82
CA PRO A 182 5.39 -11.65 2.96
C PRO A 182 4.72 -13.00 3.28
N LEU A 183 5.38 -13.81 4.12
CA LEU A 183 4.80 -15.06 4.61
C LEU A 183 3.57 -14.79 5.48
N ARG A 184 2.47 -15.49 5.16
CA ARG A 184 1.25 -15.55 5.97
C ARG A 184 1.34 -16.69 6.99
N VAL A 185 1.79 -17.86 6.55
CA VAL A 185 2.15 -19.04 7.35
C VAL A 185 3.46 -19.64 6.82
N ALA A 186 4.00 -20.68 7.48
CA ALA A 186 5.33 -21.24 7.17
C ALA A 186 5.54 -21.50 5.66
N ASP A 187 4.55 -22.12 5.01
CA ASP A 187 4.67 -22.54 3.61
C ASP A 187 3.78 -21.72 2.65
N SER A 188 3.21 -20.59 3.08
CA SER A 188 2.43 -19.75 2.17
C SER A 188 2.55 -18.26 2.44
N ARG A 189 2.63 -17.51 1.34
CA ARG A 189 2.61 -16.04 1.33
C ARG A 189 1.19 -15.53 1.32
N PHE A 190 1.01 -14.24 1.61
CA PHE A 190 -0.22 -13.58 1.22
C PHE A 190 -0.43 -13.74 -0.28
N GLU A 191 -1.66 -14.02 -0.70
CA GLU A 191 -2.01 -14.20 -2.11
C GLU A 191 -1.89 -12.88 -2.87
N HIS A 192 -2.38 -11.80 -2.27
CA HIS A 192 -2.33 -10.46 -2.86
C HIS A 192 -1.54 -9.49 -1.96
N TYR A 193 -0.97 -8.45 -2.56
CA TYR A 193 -0.20 -7.43 -1.86
C TYR A 193 -1.09 -6.58 -0.92
N THR A 194 -2.30 -6.25 -1.36
CA THR A 194 -3.33 -5.57 -0.60
C THR A 194 -3.77 -6.37 0.63
N SER A 195 -3.78 -7.71 0.53
CA SER A 195 -4.03 -8.59 1.69
C SER A 195 -2.93 -8.46 2.75
N ALA A 196 -1.67 -8.35 2.32
CA ALA A 196 -0.55 -8.09 3.23
C ALA A 196 -0.64 -6.70 3.87
N ILE A 197 -1.02 -5.67 3.12
CA ILE A 197 -1.28 -4.32 3.68
C ILE A 197 -2.37 -4.39 4.75
N LYS A 198 -3.54 -4.94 4.40
CA LYS A 198 -4.69 -4.99 5.31
C LYS A 198 -4.36 -5.71 6.61
N TYR A 199 -3.60 -6.79 6.54
CA TYR A 199 -3.28 -7.61 7.71
C TYR A 199 -2.10 -7.08 8.53
N LEU A 200 -1.09 -6.51 7.88
CA LEU A 200 0.14 -6.10 8.55
C LEU A 200 0.11 -4.60 8.84
N ASP A 201 -0.14 -3.75 7.85
CA ASP A 201 0.06 -2.31 7.95
C ASP A 201 -1.18 -1.55 7.45
N PRO A 202 -2.36 -1.75 8.08
CA PRO A 202 -3.61 -1.19 7.59
C PRO A 202 -3.62 0.34 7.73
N PRO A 203 -3.86 1.09 6.64
CA PRO A 203 -4.18 2.50 6.72
C PRO A 203 -5.56 2.71 7.36
N GLN A 204 -5.85 3.96 7.75
CA GLN A 204 -7.11 4.33 8.42
C GLN A 204 -8.34 4.06 7.55
N LEU A 205 -8.23 4.27 6.23
CA LEU A 205 -9.22 3.91 5.23
C LEU A 205 -8.56 3.04 4.16
N PHE A 206 -8.99 1.78 4.04
CA PHE A 206 -8.39 0.82 3.11
C PHE A 206 -9.41 -0.22 2.65
N GLU A 207 -10.25 0.19 1.72
CA GLU A 207 -11.36 -0.61 1.22
C GLU A 207 -11.25 -0.79 -0.29
N SER A 208 -11.71 -1.94 -0.77
CA SER A 208 -11.73 -2.23 -2.20
C SER A 208 -13.04 -1.76 -2.81
N ARG A 209 -13.10 -0.46 -3.15
CA ARG A 209 -14.28 0.17 -3.76
C ARG A 209 -14.40 -0.18 -5.25
N PRO A 210 -15.62 -0.23 -5.82
CA PRO A 210 -15.82 -0.31 -7.27
C PRO A 210 -15.07 0.80 -8.00
N SER A 211 -14.60 0.54 -9.21
CA SER A 211 -13.81 1.49 -9.99
C SER A 211 -14.06 1.31 -11.49
N TYR A 212 -13.89 2.39 -12.26
CA TYR A 212 -13.84 2.31 -13.71
C TYR A 212 -12.40 2.09 -14.15
N ARG A 213 -12.11 1.00 -14.85
CA ARG A 213 -10.78 0.76 -15.46
C ARG A 213 -10.78 1.15 -16.92
N LEU A 214 -9.65 1.65 -17.40
CA LEU A 214 -9.41 1.88 -18.81
C LEU A 214 -9.31 0.54 -19.56
N LEU A 215 -10.03 0.41 -20.67
CA LEU A 215 -9.93 -0.70 -21.63
C LEU A 215 -9.23 -0.28 -22.92
N GLY A 216 -9.24 1.01 -23.26
CA GLY A 216 -8.58 1.54 -24.44
C GLY A 216 -9.00 2.97 -24.78
N GLY A 217 -8.55 3.43 -25.94
CA GLY A 217 -8.77 4.80 -26.40
C GLY A 217 -7.75 5.79 -25.83
N SER A 218 -7.94 7.07 -26.15
CA SER A 218 -7.07 8.15 -25.68
C SER A 218 -7.77 9.51 -25.74
N PRO A 219 -7.36 10.47 -24.88
CA PRO A 219 -7.83 11.86 -24.96
C PRO A 219 -7.63 12.48 -26.35
N THR A 220 -6.50 12.22 -27.02
CA THR A 220 -6.21 12.77 -28.35
C THR A 220 -7.13 12.21 -29.43
N ALA A 221 -7.58 10.96 -29.30
CA ALA A 221 -8.57 10.36 -30.18
C ALA A 221 -10.00 10.84 -29.91
N GLY A 222 -10.23 11.56 -28.81
CA GLY A 222 -11.56 12.03 -28.41
C GLY A 222 -12.48 10.93 -27.88
N HIS A 223 -11.97 9.72 -27.65
CA HIS A 223 -12.73 8.59 -27.11
C HIS A 223 -11.90 7.75 -26.14
N MET A 224 -12.52 7.35 -25.02
CA MET A 224 -11.95 6.45 -24.04
C MET A 224 -12.96 5.38 -23.63
N ALA A 225 -12.53 4.13 -23.67
CA ALA A 225 -13.33 2.97 -23.30
C ALA A 225 -12.98 2.50 -21.89
N PHE A 226 -14.00 2.20 -21.11
CA PHE A 226 -13.89 1.78 -19.72
C PHE A 226 -14.67 0.50 -19.47
N GLY A 227 -14.24 -0.24 -18.45
CA GLY A 227 -14.98 -1.34 -17.86
C GLY A 227 -14.98 -1.24 -16.35
N LEU A 228 -15.50 -2.28 -15.69
CA LEU A 228 -15.53 -2.35 -14.22
C LEU A 228 -14.26 -3.02 -13.68
N ALA A 229 -13.83 -2.56 -12.51
CA ALA A 229 -12.74 -3.10 -11.71
C ALA A 229 -13.02 -2.84 -10.22
N ALA A 230 -12.17 -3.38 -9.36
CA ALA A 230 -12.04 -2.97 -7.98
C ALA A 230 -10.77 -2.14 -7.76
N TYR A 231 -10.79 -1.27 -6.75
CA TYR A 231 -9.64 -0.44 -6.39
C TYR A 231 -8.38 -1.28 -6.10
N PHE A 232 -8.54 -2.46 -5.50
CA PHE A 232 -7.42 -3.35 -5.18
C PHE A 232 -6.77 -3.97 -6.42
N ASP A 233 -7.50 -4.18 -7.52
CA ASP A 233 -6.93 -4.66 -8.79
C ASP A 233 -5.80 -3.74 -9.28
N LYS A 234 -5.91 -2.43 -9.04
CA LYS A 234 -4.83 -1.47 -9.31
C LYS A 234 -3.69 -1.61 -8.30
N LEU A 235 -4.01 -1.67 -7.02
CA LEU A 235 -3.02 -1.61 -5.94
C LEU A 235 -2.13 -2.85 -5.88
N ASP A 236 -2.71 -4.02 -6.13
CA ASP A 236 -1.99 -5.29 -6.15
C ASP A 236 -0.89 -5.35 -7.22
N ILE A 237 -1.01 -4.51 -8.24
CA ILE A 237 0.04 -4.28 -9.22
C ILE A 237 0.90 -3.07 -8.83
N SER A 238 0.28 -1.89 -8.72
CA SER A 238 0.98 -0.60 -8.74
C SER A 238 1.82 -0.36 -7.47
N GLU A 239 1.30 -0.74 -6.30
CA GLU A 239 2.07 -0.63 -5.05
C GLU A 239 3.09 -1.76 -4.93
N ALA A 240 2.78 -2.96 -5.44
CA ALA A 240 3.72 -4.08 -5.45
C ALA A 240 4.96 -3.78 -6.32
N VAL A 241 4.82 -3.21 -7.52
CA VAL A 241 5.99 -2.81 -8.33
C VAL A 241 6.75 -1.63 -7.75
N GLY A 242 6.09 -0.76 -6.98
CA GLY A 242 6.76 0.29 -6.19
C GLY A 242 7.61 -0.33 -5.07
N HIS A 243 7.03 -1.28 -4.34
CA HIS A 243 7.71 -2.05 -3.30
C HIS A 243 8.89 -2.84 -3.88
N GLU A 244 8.76 -3.43 -5.06
CA GLU A 244 9.82 -4.20 -5.70
C GLU A 244 11.09 -3.38 -5.93
N ILE A 245 10.94 -2.15 -6.44
CA ILE A 245 12.06 -1.20 -6.59
C ILE A 245 12.65 -0.85 -5.22
N ALA A 246 11.80 -0.60 -4.23
CA ALA A 246 12.26 -0.30 -2.88
C ALA A 246 13.06 -1.44 -2.26
N ALA A 247 12.59 -2.68 -2.38
CA ALA A 247 13.29 -3.86 -1.93
C ALA A 247 14.65 -4.00 -2.63
N ALA A 248 14.70 -3.84 -3.97
CA ALA A 248 15.95 -3.89 -4.73
C ALA A 248 16.97 -2.84 -4.27
N CYS A 249 16.53 -1.60 -4.01
CA CYS A 249 17.40 -0.52 -3.54
C CYS A 249 17.90 -0.74 -2.10
N MET A 250 17.07 -1.32 -1.23
CA MET A 250 17.46 -1.63 0.14
C MET A 250 18.46 -2.80 0.23
N ASP A 251 18.31 -3.78 -0.66
CA ASP A 251 19.19 -4.97 -0.68
C ASP A 251 20.55 -4.65 -1.32
N ASP A 252 20.59 -3.76 -2.31
CA ASP A 252 21.82 -3.23 -2.88
C ASP A 252 21.74 -1.70 -3.06
N PRO A 253 22.27 -0.91 -2.10
CA PRO A 253 22.30 0.54 -2.21
C PRO A 253 23.06 1.07 -3.44
N ALA A 254 23.95 0.28 -4.05
CA ALA A 254 24.63 0.68 -5.27
C ALA A 254 23.68 0.77 -6.48
N VAL A 255 22.48 0.17 -6.39
CA VAL A 255 21.40 0.32 -7.38
C VAL A 255 20.98 1.79 -7.53
N LEU A 256 20.98 2.57 -6.44
CA LEU A 256 20.69 4.01 -6.49
C LEU A 256 21.69 4.77 -7.37
N ALA A 257 22.91 4.24 -7.50
CA ALA A 257 23.96 4.80 -8.35
C ALA A 257 23.99 4.20 -9.78
N ARG A 258 23.13 3.22 -10.10
CA ARG A 258 23.03 2.54 -11.41
C ARG A 258 21.65 2.75 -12.05
N PRO A 259 21.31 3.97 -12.50
CA PRO A 259 20.00 4.22 -13.12
C PRO A 259 19.81 3.42 -14.41
N GLY A 260 18.55 3.03 -14.68
CA GLY A 260 18.14 2.42 -15.96
C GLY A 260 18.33 0.90 -16.04
N ARG A 261 18.90 0.39 -17.14
CA ARG A 261 18.87 -1.05 -17.52
C ARG A 261 19.53 -1.99 -16.51
N GLY A 262 20.41 -1.51 -15.64
CA GLY A 262 21.04 -2.33 -14.59
C GLY A 262 20.09 -2.75 -13.46
N LEU A 263 19.00 -1.99 -13.26
CA LEU A 263 17.98 -2.28 -12.25
C LEU A 263 16.95 -3.31 -12.73
N ARG A 264 16.67 -3.36 -14.03
CA ARG A 264 15.59 -4.19 -14.61
C ARG A 264 15.65 -5.69 -14.24
N PRO A 265 16.82 -6.36 -14.27
CA PRO A 265 16.94 -7.77 -13.89
C PRO A 265 16.61 -8.07 -12.42
N LEU A 266 16.54 -7.04 -11.57
CA LEU A 266 16.17 -7.16 -10.16
C LEU A 266 14.66 -7.00 -9.94
N LEU A 267 13.89 -6.76 -11.00
CA LEU A 267 12.46 -6.41 -10.97
C LEU A 267 11.61 -7.40 -11.78
N PRO A 268 11.59 -8.70 -11.42
CA PRO A 268 10.87 -9.72 -12.19
C PRO A 268 9.36 -9.44 -12.34
N PHE A 269 8.70 -8.87 -11.34
CA PHE A 269 7.28 -8.56 -11.42
C PHE A 269 7.01 -7.39 -12.37
N ARG A 270 7.83 -6.33 -12.32
CA ARG A 270 7.77 -5.25 -13.32
C ARG A 270 8.08 -5.76 -14.73
N GLU A 271 9.01 -6.70 -14.90
CA GLU A 271 9.31 -7.32 -16.20
C GLU A 271 8.13 -8.15 -16.72
N LEU A 272 7.46 -8.91 -15.84
CA LEU A 272 6.25 -9.67 -16.17
C LEU A 272 5.13 -8.77 -16.71
N ILE A 273 4.95 -7.58 -16.14
CA ILE A 273 3.97 -6.60 -16.63
C ILE A 273 4.36 -6.10 -18.02
N GLY A 274 5.65 -5.82 -18.28
CA GLY A 274 6.09 -5.37 -19.60
C GLY A 274 5.63 -3.95 -19.91
N ASP A 275 4.70 -3.78 -20.86
CA ASP A 275 4.17 -2.47 -21.26
C ASP A 275 3.24 -1.91 -20.16
N PRO A 276 3.58 -0.80 -19.49
CA PRO A 276 2.76 -0.26 -18.41
C PRO A 276 1.44 0.34 -18.91
N PHE A 277 1.29 0.54 -20.22
CA PHE A 277 0.12 1.14 -20.85
C PHE A 277 -0.84 0.12 -21.45
N ASP A 278 -0.55 -1.18 -21.38
CA ASP A 278 -1.42 -2.23 -21.90
C ASP A 278 -2.57 -2.52 -20.92
N PRO A 279 -3.82 -2.12 -21.24
CA PRO A 279 -4.98 -2.31 -20.36
C PRO A 279 -5.47 -3.75 -20.31
N LEU A 280 -5.02 -4.64 -21.22
CA LEU A 280 -5.32 -6.08 -21.16
C LEU A 280 -4.35 -6.80 -20.23
N ARG A 281 -3.14 -6.28 -20.09
CA ARG A 281 -2.11 -6.86 -19.23
C ARG A 281 -2.41 -6.69 -17.75
N ARG A 282 -2.90 -5.51 -17.35
CA ARG A 282 -3.18 -5.16 -15.96
C ARG A 282 -4.40 -4.25 -15.84
N ALA A 283 -4.99 -4.18 -14.66
CA ALA A 283 -6.02 -3.18 -14.38
C ALA A 283 -5.39 -1.79 -14.32
N ILE A 284 -5.93 -0.86 -15.11
CA ILE A 284 -5.57 0.56 -15.10
C ILE A 284 -6.79 1.33 -14.61
N VAL A 285 -6.85 1.59 -13.30
CA VAL A 285 -7.86 2.48 -12.71
C VAL A 285 -7.29 3.90 -12.69
N PRO A 286 -7.85 4.85 -13.47
CA PRO A 286 -7.37 6.22 -13.49
C PRO A 286 -7.89 7.01 -12.31
N ALA A 287 -7.06 7.95 -11.86
CA ALA A 287 -7.47 9.04 -10.99
C ALA A 287 -7.67 10.33 -11.81
N ILE A 288 -8.55 11.20 -11.35
CA ILE A 288 -8.79 12.52 -11.90
C ILE A 288 -8.24 13.55 -10.91
N THR A 289 -7.25 14.31 -11.35
CA THR A 289 -6.62 15.39 -10.58
C THR A 289 -6.99 16.73 -11.21
N THR A 290 -7.54 17.66 -10.42
CA THR A 290 -8.06 18.94 -10.94
C THR A 290 -7.19 20.13 -10.49
N LEU A 291 -6.64 20.87 -11.46
CA LEU A 291 -5.96 22.14 -11.17
C LEU A 291 -6.97 23.28 -11.00
N THR A 292 -7.28 23.62 -9.76
CA THR A 292 -8.19 24.72 -9.42
C THR A 292 -7.46 26.07 -9.43
N ILE A 293 -7.71 26.91 -10.44
CA ILE A 293 -7.12 28.26 -10.54
C ILE A 293 -8.08 29.30 -9.94
N ARG A 294 -7.64 29.96 -8.87
CA ARG A 294 -8.33 31.11 -8.28
C ARG A 294 -7.85 32.40 -8.93
N LEU A 295 -8.73 33.02 -9.70
CA LEU A 295 -8.50 34.36 -10.22
C LEU A 295 -8.67 35.39 -9.10
N ARG A 296 -7.75 36.36 -9.05
CA ARG A 296 -7.83 37.48 -8.12
C ARG A 296 -8.02 38.77 -8.90
N ARG A 297 -8.62 39.77 -8.27
CA ARG A 297 -8.73 41.10 -8.89
C ARG A 297 -7.33 41.67 -9.08
N TYR A 298 -7.08 42.21 -10.26
CA TYR A 298 -5.87 42.97 -10.53
C TYR A 298 -5.65 44.04 -9.42
N PRO A 299 -4.43 44.19 -8.89
CA PRO A 299 -3.15 43.65 -9.37
C PRO A 299 -2.72 42.31 -8.76
N ALA A 300 -3.58 41.62 -8.00
CA ALA A 300 -3.19 40.36 -7.38
C ALA A 300 -3.04 39.23 -8.40
N GLU A 301 -1.94 38.49 -8.31
CA GLU A 301 -1.67 37.34 -9.18
C GLU A 301 -2.69 36.19 -8.93
N PRO A 302 -3.03 35.42 -9.98
CA PRO A 302 -3.74 34.16 -9.83
C PRO A 302 -3.00 33.21 -8.89
N SER A 303 -3.73 32.31 -8.25
CA SER A 303 -3.16 31.32 -7.34
C SER A 303 -3.90 29.99 -7.52
N PHE A 304 -3.26 28.88 -7.17
CA PHE A 304 -3.88 27.56 -7.15
C PHE A 304 -3.72 26.92 -5.78
N LEU A 305 -4.44 25.83 -5.55
CA LEU A 305 -4.41 25.06 -4.31
C LEU A 305 -3.53 23.82 -4.49
N LEU A 306 -2.82 23.47 -3.43
CA LEU A 306 -2.07 22.23 -3.30
C LEU A 306 -2.49 21.56 -2.00
N HIS A 307 -2.67 20.24 -2.05
CA HIS A 307 -2.92 19.39 -0.90
C HIS A 307 -1.66 18.58 -0.60
N TRP A 308 -1.17 18.64 0.65
CA TRP A 308 -0.11 17.76 1.11
C TRP A 308 -0.71 16.45 1.60
N ARG A 309 -0.36 15.33 0.97
CA ARG A 309 -0.90 14.02 1.30
C ARG A 309 -0.14 13.43 2.49
N ASP A 310 -0.78 13.35 3.65
CA ASP A 310 -0.19 12.80 4.87
C ASP A 310 0.14 11.29 4.70
N PRO A 311 1.43 10.89 4.72
CA PRO A 311 1.83 9.48 4.56
C PRO A 311 1.24 8.52 5.58
N SER A 312 0.78 9.01 6.74
CA SER A 312 0.15 8.19 7.77
C SER A 312 -1.34 7.91 7.50
N ARG A 313 -1.97 8.65 6.58
CA ARG A 313 -3.40 8.54 6.28
C ARG A 313 -3.70 7.88 4.94
N VAL A 314 -2.80 7.98 3.96
CA VAL A 314 -3.04 7.47 2.60
C VAL A 314 -2.28 6.18 2.31
N ALA A 315 -2.95 5.25 1.61
CA ALA A 315 -2.33 4.00 1.17
C ALA A 315 -1.34 4.21 0.01
N THR A 316 -1.56 5.23 -0.81
CA THR A 316 -0.80 5.54 -2.04
C THR A 316 -0.37 7.00 -2.07
N ALA A 317 0.78 7.24 -2.71
CA ALA A 317 1.31 8.60 -2.95
C ALA A 317 1.31 9.48 -1.69
N GLY A 318 1.70 8.94 -0.53
CA GLY A 318 1.92 9.72 0.68
C GLY A 318 3.21 10.55 0.61
N GLY A 319 3.22 11.71 1.25
CA GLY A 319 4.40 12.57 1.40
C GLY A 319 4.70 13.46 0.19
N VAL A 320 3.74 13.63 -0.70
CA VAL A 320 3.84 14.51 -1.87
C VAL A 320 2.75 15.57 -1.86
N TYR A 321 3.03 16.69 -2.51
CA TYR A 321 1.99 17.67 -2.84
C TYR A 321 1.28 17.22 -4.10
N ASP A 322 -0.05 17.28 -4.07
CA ASP A 322 -0.92 17.08 -5.22
C ASP A 322 -1.81 18.30 -5.41
N VAL A 323 -2.44 18.43 -6.57
CA VAL A 323 -3.52 19.39 -6.78
C VAL A 323 -4.76 18.95 -6.01
N VAL A 324 -5.70 19.89 -5.83
CA VAL A 324 -6.99 19.63 -5.15
C VAL A 324 -8.12 20.28 -5.96
N PRO A 325 -9.21 19.55 -6.23
CA PRO A 325 -9.49 18.18 -5.76
C PRO A 325 -8.81 17.07 -6.57
N ALA A 326 -8.64 15.89 -5.96
CA ALA A 326 -8.12 14.70 -6.62
C ALA A 326 -8.76 13.41 -6.09
N GLY A 327 -9.25 12.55 -6.99
CA GLY A 327 -9.88 11.29 -6.63
C GLY A 327 -9.80 10.20 -7.69
N GLU A 328 -10.13 8.98 -7.30
CA GLU A 328 -10.19 7.84 -8.22
C GLU A 328 -11.46 7.92 -9.06
N PHE A 329 -11.41 7.51 -10.34
CA PHE A 329 -12.61 7.46 -11.17
C PHE A 329 -13.47 6.26 -10.79
N GLN A 330 -14.40 6.51 -9.88
CA GLN A 330 -15.25 5.51 -9.22
C GLN A 330 -16.72 5.96 -9.23
N PRO A 331 -17.68 5.01 -9.17
CA PRO A 331 -19.05 5.31 -8.78
C PRO A 331 -19.11 6.06 -7.43
N SER A 332 -20.26 6.62 -7.07
CA SER A 332 -20.44 7.20 -5.73
C SER A 332 -20.90 6.17 -4.70
N SER A 333 -21.33 4.97 -5.14
CA SER A 333 -21.68 3.90 -4.22
C SER A 333 -21.58 2.52 -4.88
N VAL A 334 -21.59 1.49 -4.02
CA VAL A 334 -21.60 0.07 -4.42
C VAL A 334 -22.89 -0.34 -5.14
N ALA A 335 -23.90 0.53 -5.16
CA ALA A 335 -25.16 0.27 -5.82
C ALA A 335 -24.99 0.18 -7.34
N LEU A 336 -25.62 -0.84 -7.93
CA LEU A 336 -25.49 -1.13 -9.36
C LEU A 336 -25.94 0.03 -10.27
N TRP A 337 -26.94 0.80 -9.83
CA TRP A 337 -27.47 1.92 -10.62
C TRP A 337 -26.47 3.10 -10.69
N ASP A 338 -25.60 3.27 -9.68
CA ASP A 338 -24.63 4.36 -9.63
C ASP A 338 -23.48 4.14 -10.63
N ARG A 339 -23.22 2.90 -11.04
CA ARG A 339 -22.20 2.55 -12.06
C ARG A 339 -22.43 3.22 -13.41
N ARG A 340 -23.68 3.48 -13.80
CA ARG A 340 -24.00 4.21 -15.04
C ARG A 340 -24.30 5.66 -14.77
N ASN A 341 -24.97 5.94 -13.65
CA ASN A 341 -25.34 7.30 -13.29
C ASN A 341 -24.10 8.17 -13.05
N ASP A 342 -23.03 7.61 -12.49
CA ASP A 342 -21.83 8.37 -12.12
C ASP A 342 -20.68 8.18 -13.09
N PHE A 343 -20.89 7.49 -14.21
CA PHE A 343 -19.90 7.33 -15.27
C PHE A 343 -19.76 8.61 -16.10
N ASP A 344 -19.23 9.66 -15.46
CA ASP A 344 -19.04 11.00 -16.01
C ASP A 344 -17.88 11.68 -15.27
N LEU A 345 -16.86 12.12 -16.01
CA LEU A 345 -15.67 12.76 -15.42
C LEU A 345 -16.01 14.05 -14.68
N TRP A 346 -16.98 14.83 -15.16
CA TRP A 346 -17.41 16.07 -14.50
C TRP A 346 -18.15 15.77 -13.20
N ARG A 347 -19.02 14.75 -13.16
CA ARG A 347 -19.69 14.33 -11.92
C ARG A 347 -18.67 13.90 -10.87
N ASN A 348 -17.65 13.13 -11.26
CA ASN A 348 -16.54 12.76 -10.38
C ASN A 348 -15.83 14.02 -9.86
N ILE A 349 -15.38 14.93 -10.74
CA ILE A 349 -14.72 16.19 -10.32
C ILE A 349 -15.56 16.97 -9.30
N VAL A 350 -16.86 17.15 -9.56
CA VAL A 350 -17.76 17.89 -8.66
C VAL A 350 -17.92 17.20 -7.31
N ARG A 351 -17.97 15.87 -7.28
CA ARG A 351 -18.01 15.11 -6.02
C ARG A 351 -16.73 15.33 -5.21
N GLU A 352 -15.56 15.22 -5.83
CA GLU A 352 -14.28 15.44 -5.14
C GLU A 352 -14.14 16.89 -4.62
N TYR A 353 -14.70 17.89 -5.34
CA TYR A 353 -14.82 19.24 -4.78
C TYR A 353 -15.67 19.29 -3.51
N SER A 354 -16.78 18.56 -3.47
CA SER A 354 -17.67 18.50 -2.33
C SER A 354 -16.99 17.88 -1.11
N GLU A 355 -16.28 16.78 -1.33
CA GLU A 355 -15.60 16.02 -0.27
C GLU A 355 -14.36 16.78 0.24
N GLU A 356 -13.43 17.15 -0.64
CA GLU A 356 -12.13 17.69 -0.22
C GLU A 356 -12.15 19.19 0.12
N LEU A 357 -13.06 19.98 -0.47
CA LEU A 357 -13.09 21.44 -0.28
C LEU A 357 -14.32 21.95 0.48
N LEU A 358 -15.45 21.25 0.45
CA LEU A 358 -16.63 21.62 1.23
C LEU A 358 -16.77 20.79 2.52
N GLY A 359 -16.03 19.69 2.65
CA GLY A 359 -15.98 18.86 3.86
C GLY A 359 -17.20 17.96 4.03
N GLU A 360 -17.90 17.64 2.93
CA GLU A 360 -18.90 16.58 2.96
C GLU A 360 -18.23 15.22 3.22
N PRO A 361 -18.93 14.26 3.86
CA PRO A 361 -18.40 12.91 4.05
C PRO A 361 -18.02 12.27 2.71
N GLU A 362 -16.93 11.49 2.70
CA GLU A 362 -16.62 10.66 1.55
C GLU A 362 -17.79 9.71 1.24
N HIS A 363 -18.13 9.63 -0.03
CA HIS A 363 -19.03 8.62 -0.53
C HIS A 363 -18.38 7.23 -0.44
N ASP A 364 -19.16 6.21 -0.05
CA ASP A 364 -18.66 4.85 0.26
C ASP A 364 -18.10 4.09 -0.96
N GLY A 365 -18.16 4.69 -2.15
CA GLY A 365 -17.55 4.20 -3.39
C GLY A 365 -18.48 3.41 -4.26
#